data_AF-A0A967LKB0-F1
#
_entry.id   AF-A0A967LKB0-F1
#
_cell.length_a   1.000
_cell.length_b   1.000
_cell.length_c   1.000
_cell.angle_alpha   90.00
_cell.angle_beta   90.00
_cell.angle_gamma   90.00
#
_symmetry.space_group_name_H-M   'P 1'
#
loop_
_entity.id
_entity.type
_entity.pdbx_description
1 polymer ?
#
loop_
_entity_poly.entity_id
_entity_poly.type
_entity_poly.pdbx_seq_one_letter_code
_entity_poly.pdbx_strand_id
1 'polypeptide(L)'
;PDLTRADPETMGPSGGPITRDQTGVETYATIFALAPSPHDPGTLWAGSDDGLVHITRDGGASWTDITPPDMPEHTRVSMIDASPHAACTAYVAGNRYLLGDLEPYAYRTGDCGETWTDISGGIPDGHFTRAIREDPRREGMLYAATEKGVWVSWDDGERWQSLSRNLPVVQVADLVVEDRDLVIGTHGRGFWIMDDIAPLRQLSDEVVGAAVHLFEPDDPVLGVYGSLRVAYLLNGEVDELTVEILDADGNVVRSFRGVPAKDEEEGEEEEEEEAPWWESGGVELSMEEGLHSFD
;
A
#
# COMPACT_ATOMS: atom_id res chain seq x y z
N PRO A 1 -32.84 -0.92 -6.03
CA PRO A 1 -32.80 0.07 -7.13
C PRO A 1 -31.71 -0.36 -8.11
N ASP A 2 -31.70 0.18 -9.33
CA ASP A 2 -30.51 0.10 -10.17
C ASP A 2 -29.44 1.04 -9.59
N LEU A 3 -28.21 0.55 -9.44
CA LEU A 3 -27.07 1.30 -8.87
C LEU A 3 -26.03 1.66 -9.94
N THR A 4 -26.43 1.52 -11.19
CA THR A 4 -25.62 1.80 -12.37
C THR A 4 -26.30 2.89 -13.19
N ARG A 5 -25.56 3.47 -14.13
CA ARG A 5 -26.11 4.46 -15.07
C ARG A 5 -27.06 3.78 -16.07
N ALA A 6 -26.83 2.50 -16.37
CA ALA A 6 -27.68 1.64 -17.21
C ALA A 6 -28.07 2.30 -18.54
N ASP A 7 -27.11 2.98 -19.17
CA ASP A 7 -27.34 3.65 -20.46
C ASP A 7 -27.62 2.59 -21.54
N PRO A 8 -28.82 2.58 -22.16
CA PRO A 8 -29.17 1.62 -23.20
C PRO A 8 -28.18 1.58 -24.38
N GLU A 9 -27.48 2.69 -24.65
CA GLU A 9 -26.48 2.77 -25.72
C GLU A 9 -25.23 1.91 -25.40
N THR A 10 -24.96 1.68 -24.11
CA THR A 10 -23.78 0.93 -23.63
C THR A 10 -24.07 -0.56 -23.35
N MET A 11 -25.34 -0.97 -23.37
CA MET A 11 -25.78 -2.34 -23.08
C MET A 11 -26.12 -3.16 -24.33
N GLY A 12 -25.88 -2.60 -25.51
CA GLY A 12 -26.06 -3.28 -26.79
C GLY A 12 -24.98 -4.33 -27.09
N PRO A 13 -25.16 -5.15 -28.13
CA PRO A 13 -24.09 -6.03 -28.62
C PRO A 13 -22.84 -5.23 -28.94
N SER A 14 -21.70 -5.66 -28.42
CA SER A 14 -20.42 -5.03 -28.74
C SER A 14 -19.92 -5.46 -30.12
N GLY A 15 -19.03 -4.64 -30.67
CA GLY A 15 -18.48 -4.87 -32.01
C GLY A 15 -19.42 -4.41 -33.14
N GLY A 16 -18.80 -4.03 -34.26
CA GLY A 16 -19.52 -3.55 -35.43
C GLY A 16 -20.32 -4.63 -36.16
N PRO A 17 -20.96 -4.29 -37.29
CA PRO A 17 -21.77 -5.24 -38.07
C PRO A 17 -20.99 -6.47 -38.60
N ILE A 18 -19.65 -6.40 -38.62
CA ILE A 18 -18.77 -7.45 -39.15
C ILE A 18 -18.18 -8.31 -38.03
N THR A 19 -17.77 -7.69 -36.93
CA THR A 19 -17.10 -8.35 -35.79
C THR A 19 -17.97 -8.19 -34.55
N ARG A 20 -19.20 -8.69 -34.63
CA ARG A 20 -20.05 -8.80 -33.43
C ARG A 20 -19.33 -9.68 -32.43
N ASP A 21 -19.00 -9.07 -31.29
CA ASP A 21 -18.36 -9.75 -30.18
C ASP A 21 -19.29 -9.62 -28.98
N GLN A 22 -19.82 -10.74 -28.51
CA GLN A 22 -20.87 -10.73 -27.50
C GLN A 22 -20.65 -11.93 -26.60
N THR A 23 -19.55 -11.89 -25.84
CA THR A 23 -19.26 -12.86 -24.79
C THR A 23 -19.89 -12.45 -23.45
N GLY A 24 -20.37 -11.21 -23.35
CA GLY A 24 -21.07 -10.64 -22.20
C GLY A 24 -20.16 -9.85 -21.27
N VAL A 25 -18.83 -9.96 -21.44
CA VAL A 25 -17.84 -9.18 -20.68
C VAL A 25 -17.74 -7.72 -21.15
N GLU A 26 -18.35 -7.42 -22.30
CA GLU A 26 -18.34 -6.11 -22.95
C GLU A 26 -19.59 -5.28 -22.63
N THR A 27 -20.52 -5.83 -21.84
CA THR A 27 -21.75 -5.13 -21.42
C THR A 27 -21.45 -4.29 -20.19
N TYR A 28 -21.64 -2.98 -20.30
CA TYR A 28 -21.51 -2.02 -19.19
C TYR A 28 -22.69 -2.15 -18.23
N ALA A 29 -22.65 -1.35 -17.15
CA ALA A 29 -23.68 -1.29 -16.12
C ALA A 29 -23.65 -2.50 -15.18
N THR A 30 -22.44 -2.77 -14.65
CA THR A 30 -22.17 -3.81 -13.67
C THR A 30 -21.73 -3.18 -12.35
N ILE A 31 -22.22 -3.70 -11.23
CA ILE A 31 -21.63 -3.40 -9.91
C ILE A 31 -20.29 -4.11 -9.82
N PHE A 32 -19.23 -3.30 -9.85
CA PHE A 32 -17.86 -3.76 -9.97
C PHE A 32 -17.16 -3.85 -8.61
N ALA A 33 -17.52 -2.96 -7.68
CA ALA A 33 -17.01 -2.94 -6.32
C ALA A 33 -18.16 -2.95 -5.30
N LEU A 34 -17.97 -3.71 -4.21
CA LEU A 34 -18.86 -3.72 -3.05
C LEU A 34 -18.01 -3.81 -1.79
N ALA A 35 -18.17 -2.86 -0.86
CA ALA A 35 -17.39 -2.79 0.37
C ALA A 35 -18.32 -2.65 1.59
N PRO A 36 -18.34 -3.61 2.53
CA PRO A 36 -19.02 -3.44 3.81
C PRO A 36 -18.22 -2.51 4.72
N SER A 37 -18.90 -1.73 5.56
CA SER A 37 -18.22 -0.98 6.62
C SER A 37 -17.81 -1.92 7.77
N PRO A 38 -16.59 -1.79 8.33
CA PRO A 38 -16.19 -2.51 9.53
C PRO A 38 -16.88 -1.98 10.80
N HIS A 39 -17.53 -0.82 10.73
CA HIS A 39 -18.13 -0.14 11.89
C HIS A 39 -19.64 -0.35 12.02
N ASP A 40 -20.34 -0.66 10.92
CA ASP A 40 -21.78 -0.86 10.91
C ASP A 40 -22.20 -1.90 9.86
N PRO A 41 -22.82 -3.03 10.25
CA PRO A 41 -23.25 -4.06 9.29
C PRO A 41 -24.40 -3.61 8.38
N GLY A 42 -25.09 -2.52 8.72
CA GLY A 42 -26.09 -1.89 7.85
C GLY A 42 -25.48 -1.05 6.73
N THR A 43 -24.20 -0.68 6.85
CA THR A 43 -23.52 0.23 5.93
C THR A 43 -22.70 -0.52 4.89
N LEU A 44 -23.06 -0.32 3.61
CA LEU A 44 -22.30 -0.85 2.47
C LEU A 44 -22.12 0.23 1.40
N TRP A 45 -21.01 0.15 0.70
CA TRP A 45 -20.66 1.00 -0.43
C TRP A 45 -20.66 0.16 -1.70
N ALA A 46 -21.19 0.69 -2.80
CA ALA A 46 -21.21 0.04 -4.09
C ALA A 46 -20.64 0.97 -5.16
N GLY A 47 -19.82 0.44 -6.06
CA GLY A 47 -19.24 1.14 -7.19
C GLY A 47 -19.56 0.40 -8.49
N SER A 48 -19.94 1.13 -9.53
CA SER A 48 -20.23 0.55 -10.84
C SER A 48 -19.08 0.74 -11.83
N ASP A 49 -19.07 -0.07 -12.89
CA ASP A 49 -18.12 0.09 -14.00
C ASP A 49 -18.45 1.26 -14.94
N ASP A 50 -19.63 1.87 -14.78
CA ASP A 50 -20.09 3.06 -15.51
C ASP A 50 -20.06 4.35 -14.69
N GLY A 51 -19.42 4.33 -13.52
CA GLY A 51 -18.98 5.53 -12.80
C GLY A 51 -19.96 6.10 -11.79
N LEU A 52 -20.76 5.25 -11.15
CA LEU A 52 -21.55 5.64 -9.98
C LEU A 52 -21.01 5.02 -8.70
N VAL A 53 -21.10 5.78 -7.61
CA VAL A 53 -20.82 5.33 -6.24
C VAL A 53 -22.08 5.52 -5.40
N HIS A 54 -22.47 4.48 -4.68
CA HIS A 54 -23.65 4.49 -3.82
C HIS A 54 -23.32 4.01 -2.41
N ILE A 55 -24.10 4.48 -1.44
CA ILE A 55 -24.08 3.98 -0.06
C ILE A 55 -25.47 3.53 0.36
N THR A 56 -25.53 2.45 1.13
CA THR A 56 -26.71 2.05 1.91
C THR A 56 -26.35 2.09 3.39
N ARG A 57 -27.37 2.30 4.24
CA ARG A 57 -27.25 2.29 5.71
C ARG A 57 -28.31 1.40 6.37
N ASP A 58 -29.05 0.65 5.58
CA ASP A 58 -30.15 -0.21 6.00
C ASP A 58 -30.01 -1.64 5.45
N GLY A 59 -28.77 -2.07 5.19
CA GLY A 59 -28.48 -3.41 4.69
C GLY A 59 -28.90 -3.62 3.23
N GLY A 60 -28.97 -2.54 2.45
CA GLY A 60 -29.27 -2.57 1.02
C GLY A 60 -30.76 -2.44 0.66
N ALA A 61 -31.62 -2.10 1.63
CA ALA A 61 -33.04 -1.85 1.37
C ALA A 61 -33.25 -0.54 0.59
N SER A 62 -32.46 0.49 0.89
CA SER A 62 -32.36 1.73 0.14
C SER A 62 -30.90 2.14 -0.09
N TRP A 63 -30.67 2.90 -1.17
CA TRP A 63 -29.35 3.34 -1.59
C TRP A 63 -29.40 4.81 -1.99
N THR A 64 -28.32 5.53 -1.68
CA THR A 64 -28.12 6.94 -2.01
C THR A 64 -26.94 7.06 -2.95
N ASP A 65 -27.12 7.75 -4.08
CA ASP A 65 -26.03 8.14 -4.97
C ASP A 65 -25.18 9.21 -4.27
N ILE A 66 -23.90 8.90 -4.14
CA ILE A 66 -22.87 9.72 -3.50
C ILE A 66 -21.66 9.83 -4.43
N THR A 67 -21.87 9.77 -5.74
CA THR A 67 -20.79 9.83 -6.73
C THR A 67 -20.02 11.15 -6.59
N PRO A 68 -18.66 11.13 -6.55
CA PRO A 68 -17.87 12.35 -6.54
C PRO A 68 -18.25 13.24 -7.74
N PRO A 69 -18.58 14.52 -7.52
CA PRO A 69 -19.15 15.37 -8.57
C PRO A 69 -18.15 15.71 -9.69
N ASP A 70 -16.86 15.60 -9.41
CA ASP A 70 -15.74 15.82 -10.33
C ASP A 70 -15.23 14.53 -10.97
N MET A 71 -15.73 13.35 -10.57
CA MET A 71 -15.36 12.09 -11.19
C MET A 71 -15.92 12.01 -12.62
N PRO A 72 -15.08 11.82 -13.65
CA PRO A 72 -15.56 11.76 -15.02
C PRO A 72 -16.54 10.60 -15.24
N GLU A 73 -17.57 10.83 -16.06
CA GLU A 73 -18.58 9.81 -16.37
C GLU A 73 -17.95 8.58 -17.04
N HIS A 74 -18.44 7.37 -16.72
CA HIS A 74 -17.87 6.09 -17.18
C HIS A 74 -16.49 5.74 -16.60
N THR A 75 -16.09 6.38 -15.50
CA THR A 75 -14.95 5.91 -14.70
C THR A 75 -15.31 4.58 -14.05
N ARG A 76 -14.56 3.52 -14.34
CA ARG A 76 -14.79 2.25 -13.64
C ARG A 76 -14.35 2.41 -12.19
N VAL A 77 -15.29 2.28 -11.25
CA VAL A 77 -14.98 2.19 -9.83
C VAL A 77 -14.39 0.80 -9.57
N SER A 78 -13.07 0.69 -9.64
CA SER A 78 -12.37 -0.59 -9.52
C SER A 78 -12.33 -1.13 -8.10
N MET A 79 -12.37 -0.25 -7.10
CA MET A 79 -12.30 -0.62 -5.70
C MET A 79 -12.88 0.48 -4.82
N ILE A 80 -13.49 0.07 -3.71
CA ILE A 80 -13.80 0.91 -2.55
C ILE A 80 -13.17 0.26 -1.32
N ASP A 81 -12.49 1.05 -0.49
CA ASP A 81 -11.93 0.64 0.79
C ASP A 81 -12.57 1.46 1.91
N ALA A 82 -13.37 0.80 2.75
CA ALA A 82 -14.00 1.45 3.90
C ALA A 82 -13.00 1.47 5.06
N SER A 83 -12.76 2.66 5.63
CA SER A 83 -11.75 2.83 6.67
C SER A 83 -12.01 1.89 7.86
N PRO A 84 -10.97 1.22 8.39
CA PRO A 84 -11.04 0.51 9.66
C PRO A 84 -10.96 1.43 10.88
N HIS A 85 -10.57 2.69 10.71
CA HIS A 85 -10.35 3.65 11.80
C HIS A 85 -11.56 4.55 12.04
N ALA A 86 -12.23 4.97 10.96
CA ALA A 86 -13.30 5.94 11.03
C ALA A 86 -14.56 5.50 10.27
N ALA A 87 -15.68 5.45 10.98
CA ALA A 87 -16.99 5.31 10.35
C ALA A 87 -17.21 6.47 9.37
N CYS A 88 -17.86 6.18 8.24
CA CYS A 88 -18.08 7.15 7.16
C CYS A 88 -16.87 7.65 6.39
N THR A 89 -15.69 7.09 6.65
CA THR A 89 -14.51 7.30 5.81
C THR A 89 -14.37 6.16 4.81
N ALA A 90 -14.13 6.52 3.54
CA ALA A 90 -13.87 5.55 2.48
C ALA A 90 -12.96 6.14 1.41
N TYR A 91 -12.18 5.26 0.78
CA TYR A 91 -11.29 5.56 -0.33
C TYR A 91 -11.78 4.82 -1.58
N VAL A 92 -11.70 5.47 -2.73
CA VAL A 92 -12.19 4.95 -4.01
C VAL A 92 -11.09 5.03 -5.04
N ALA A 93 -10.82 3.91 -5.72
CA ALA A 93 -9.94 3.87 -6.88
C ALA A 93 -10.75 3.74 -8.16
N GLY A 94 -10.48 4.61 -9.13
CA GLY A 94 -11.10 4.61 -10.45
C GLY A 94 -10.09 4.46 -11.58
N ASN A 95 -10.52 3.93 -12.72
CA ASN A 95 -9.73 4.00 -13.95
C ASN A 95 -10.57 4.05 -15.22
N ARG A 96 -9.95 4.60 -16.27
CA ARG A 96 -10.58 4.91 -17.56
C ARG A 96 -9.74 4.42 -18.75
N TYR A 97 -8.83 3.48 -18.52
CA TYR A 97 -7.85 3.04 -19.53
C TYR A 97 -8.51 2.45 -20.79
N LEU A 98 -9.71 1.86 -20.66
CA LEU A 98 -10.49 1.35 -21.80
C LEU A 98 -11.08 2.47 -22.68
N LEU A 99 -11.11 3.71 -22.18
CA LEU A 99 -11.51 4.91 -22.91
C LEU A 99 -10.29 5.68 -23.46
N GLY A 100 -9.09 5.13 -23.32
CA GLY A 100 -7.83 5.77 -23.74
C GLY A 100 -7.30 6.83 -22.77
N ASP A 101 -7.90 6.92 -21.58
CA ASP A 101 -7.51 7.84 -20.51
C ASP A 101 -6.66 7.08 -19.48
N LEU A 102 -5.42 7.52 -19.31
CA LEU A 102 -4.42 6.86 -18.48
C LEU A 102 -4.08 7.66 -17.21
N GLU A 103 -4.90 8.67 -16.87
CA GLU A 103 -4.76 9.44 -15.64
C GLU A 103 -5.12 8.59 -14.41
N PRO A 104 -4.47 8.82 -13.26
CA PRO A 104 -4.89 8.22 -11.99
C PRO A 104 -6.17 8.88 -11.47
N TYR A 105 -7.05 8.06 -10.89
CA TYR A 105 -8.26 8.53 -10.23
C TYR A 105 -8.37 7.87 -8.86
N ALA A 106 -8.38 8.70 -7.84
CA ALA A 106 -8.38 8.29 -6.44
C ALA A 106 -9.16 9.33 -5.64
N TYR A 107 -10.15 8.90 -4.86
CA TYR A 107 -11.01 9.81 -4.11
C TYR A 107 -11.14 9.37 -2.66
N ARG A 108 -11.29 10.35 -1.77
CA ARG A 108 -11.54 10.14 -0.34
C ARG A 108 -12.81 10.87 0.08
N THR A 109 -13.61 10.24 0.93
CA THR A 109 -14.66 10.89 1.72
C THR A 109 -14.45 10.61 3.19
N GLY A 110 -14.85 11.54 4.06
CA GLY A 110 -14.88 11.38 5.52
C GLY A 110 -16.26 11.64 6.13
N ASP A 111 -17.28 11.81 5.29
CA ASP A 111 -18.64 12.22 5.67
C ASP A 111 -19.70 11.38 4.93
N CYS A 112 -19.40 10.09 4.73
CA CYS A 112 -20.32 9.12 4.13
C CYS A 112 -20.64 9.41 2.66
N GLY A 113 -19.76 10.13 1.95
CA GLY A 113 -19.92 10.51 0.54
C GLY A 113 -20.69 11.81 0.32
N GLU A 114 -20.92 12.63 1.36
CA GLU A 114 -21.50 13.97 1.19
C GLU A 114 -20.51 14.91 0.48
N THR A 115 -19.22 14.78 0.78
CA THR A 115 -18.12 15.46 0.09
C THR A 115 -16.99 14.50 -0.27
N TRP A 116 -16.27 14.87 -1.32
CA TRP A 116 -15.14 14.10 -1.84
C TRP A 116 -13.93 14.99 -2.07
N THR A 117 -12.77 14.42 -1.85
CA THR A 117 -11.46 15.01 -2.16
C THR A 117 -10.76 14.10 -3.16
N ASP A 118 -10.31 14.67 -4.28
CA ASP A 118 -9.38 13.99 -5.19
C ASP A 118 -8.02 13.87 -4.50
N ILE A 119 -7.56 12.64 -4.35
CA ILE A 119 -6.31 12.25 -3.71
C ILE A 119 -5.37 11.56 -4.71
N SER A 120 -5.55 11.78 -6.01
CA SER A 120 -4.68 11.24 -7.07
C SER A 120 -3.42 12.07 -7.30
N GLY A 121 -3.40 13.30 -6.77
CA GLY A 121 -2.33 14.27 -6.99
C GLY A 121 -0.95 13.75 -6.57
N GLY A 122 0.01 13.78 -7.50
CA GLY A 122 1.38 13.29 -7.27
C GLY A 122 1.64 11.88 -7.81
N ILE A 123 0.59 11.11 -8.14
CA ILE A 123 0.71 9.91 -8.96
C ILE A 123 0.86 10.35 -10.44
N PRO A 124 1.91 9.92 -11.17
CA PRO A 124 2.14 10.37 -12.54
C PRO A 124 1.13 9.81 -13.57
N ASP A 125 0.91 10.55 -14.65
CA ASP A 125 0.16 10.07 -15.82
C ASP A 125 0.68 8.71 -16.32
N GLY A 126 -0.24 7.82 -16.69
CA GLY A 126 0.10 6.46 -17.08
C GLY A 126 0.30 5.50 -15.91
N HIS A 127 0.11 5.94 -14.67
CA HIS A 127 0.01 5.12 -13.46
C HIS A 127 -1.44 5.10 -12.94
N PHE A 128 -2.41 4.89 -13.83
CA PHE A 128 -3.82 4.89 -13.41
C PHE A 128 -4.07 3.91 -12.26
N THR A 129 -4.92 4.34 -11.32
CA THR A 129 -5.16 3.65 -10.07
C THR A 129 -6.06 2.44 -10.28
N ARG A 130 -5.69 1.32 -9.66
CA ARG A 130 -6.49 0.09 -9.65
C ARG A 130 -7.08 -0.18 -8.28
N ALA A 131 -6.38 0.27 -7.25
CA ALA A 131 -6.58 -0.18 -5.90
C ALA A 131 -5.99 0.84 -4.91
N ILE A 132 -6.67 1.08 -3.79
CA ILE A 132 -6.18 1.89 -2.65
C ILE A 132 -6.57 1.18 -1.36
N ARG A 133 -5.62 0.92 -0.47
CA ARG A 133 -5.90 0.38 0.86
C ARG A 133 -5.41 1.32 1.95
N GLU A 134 -6.22 1.50 2.99
CA GLU A 134 -5.77 2.13 4.23
C GLU A 134 -5.05 1.09 5.12
N ASP A 135 -3.94 1.51 5.73
CA ASP A 135 -3.23 0.68 6.69
C ASP A 135 -4.09 0.45 7.94
N PRO A 136 -4.32 -0.80 8.38
CA PRO A 136 -5.19 -1.08 9.52
C PRO A 136 -4.63 -0.67 10.88
N ARG A 137 -3.35 -0.27 10.97
CA ARG A 137 -2.69 0.16 12.22
C ARG A 137 -2.35 1.64 12.25
N ARG A 138 -2.29 2.31 11.10
CA ARG A 138 -2.02 3.74 10.99
C ARG A 138 -3.07 4.46 10.15
N GLU A 139 -3.96 5.17 10.82
CA GLU A 139 -4.94 6.07 10.19
C GLU A 139 -4.24 7.05 9.25
N GLY A 140 -4.81 7.24 8.06
CA GLY A 140 -4.29 8.15 7.03
C GLY A 140 -3.05 7.65 6.29
N MET A 141 -2.52 6.47 6.61
CA MET A 141 -1.49 5.83 5.79
C MET A 141 -2.15 4.97 4.71
N LEU A 142 -1.87 5.27 3.44
CA LEU A 142 -2.51 4.63 2.29
C LEU A 142 -1.48 3.97 1.37
N TYR A 143 -1.91 2.89 0.72
CA TYR A 143 -1.18 2.24 -0.35
C TYR A 143 -1.99 2.25 -1.64
N ALA A 144 -1.46 2.81 -2.71
CA ALA A 144 -2.10 2.80 -4.02
C ALA A 144 -1.42 1.81 -4.96
N ALA A 145 -2.19 0.85 -5.45
CA ALA A 145 -1.79 -0.04 -6.53
C ALA A 145 -2.19 0.56 -7.88
N THR A 146 -1.23 0.61 -8.79
CA THR A 146 -1.35 1.29 -10.10
C THR A 146 -0.94 0.37 -11.25
N GLU A 147 -1.16 0.84 -12.47
CA GLU A 147 -0.71 0.14 -13.67
C GLU A 147 0.80 -0.12 -13.75
N LYS A 148 1.62 0.63 -12.99
CA LYS A 148 3.08 0.59 -13.11
C LYS A 148 3.82 0.49 -11.77
N GLY A 149 3.14 0.09 -10.70
CA GLY A 149 3.76 -0.11 -9.40
C GLY A 149 2.85 0.26 -8.22
N VAL A 150 3.47 0.42 -7.06
CA VAL A 150 2.83 0.78 -5.79
C VAL A 150 3.34 2.14 -5.31
N TRP A 151 2.42 2.90 -4.72
CA TRP A 151 2.68 4.18 -4.04
C TRP A 151 2.22 4.12 -2.60
N VAL A 152 2.81 4.96 -1.76
CA VAL A 152 2.44 5.12 -0.34
C VAL A 152 2.20 6.59 -0.03
N SER A 153 1.22 6.85 0.82
CA SER A 153 0.95 8.15 1.44
C SER A 153 0.87 7.97 2.95
N TRP A 154 1.23 9.00 3.70
CA TRP A 154 1.13 9.06 5.16
C TRP A 154 0.18 10.16 5.65
N ASP A 155 -0.54 10.78 4.71
CA ASP A 155 -1.33 11.99 4.89
C ASP A 155 -2.63 11.93 4.07
N ASP A 156 -3.35 10.80 4.16
CA ASP A 156 -4.68 10.63 3.55
C ASP A 156 -4.70 10.79 2.01
N GLY A 157 -3.56 10.59 1.36
CA GLY A 157 -3.39 10.73 -0.09
C GLY A 157 -3.10 12.17 -0.55
N GLU A 158 -2.80 13.10 0.37
CA GLU A 158 -2.33 14.44 0.01
C GLU A 158 -0.96 14.40 -0.70
N ARG A 159 -0.09 13.48 -0.31
CA ARG A 159 1.23 13.26 -0.92
C ARG A 159 1.49 11.78 -1.14
N TRP A 160 1.90 11.46 -2.37
CA TRP A 160 2.31 10.10 -2.75
C TRP A 160 3.81 10.00 -2.99
N GLN A 161 4.38 8.91 -2.52
CA GLN A 161 5.76 8.51 -2.81
C GLN A 161 5.78 7.11 -3.41
N SER A 162 6.68 6.86 -4.35
CA SER A 162 6.81 5.54 -4.96
C SER A 162 7.34 4.54 -3.93
N LEU A 163 6.62 3.43 -3.77
CA LEU A 163 7.02 2.29 -2.95
C LEU A 163 7.61 1.15 -3.82
N SER A 164 7.80 1.39 -5.12
CA SER A 164 8.11 0.37 -6.12
C SER A 164 9.58 -0.08 -6.17
N ARG A 165 10.35 0.07 -5.08
CA ARG A 165 11.81 -0.16 -4.94
C ARG A 165 12.45 -1.12 -5.95
N ASN A 166 12.52 -2.41 -5.63
CA ASN A 166 12.96 -3.48 -6.53
C ASN A 166 11.79 -4.15 -7.28
N LEU A 167 10.57 -3.63 -7.10
CA LEU A 167 9.40 -4.08 -7.82
C LEU A 167 9.54 -3.61 -9.28
N PRO A 168 9.53 -4.52 -10.27
CA PRO A 168 9.60 -4.12 -11.66
C PRO A 168 8.38 -3.30 -12.06
N VAL A 169 8.48 -2.50 -13.11
CA VAL A 169 7.33 -1.85 -13.73
C VAL A 169 6.34 -2.93 -14.17
N VAL A 170 5.25 -3.07 -13.41
CA VAL A 170 4.23 -4.09 -13.59
C VAL A 170 2.89 -3.53 -13.12
N GLN A 171 1.83 -4.02 -13.76
CA GLN A 171 0.48 -3.81 -13.28
C GLN A 171 0.28 -4.49 -11.93
N VAL A 172 -0.16 -3.71 -10.96
CA VAL A 172 -0.58 -4.19 -9.65
C VAL A 172 -2.11 -4.20 -9.62
N ALA A 173 -2.69 -5.39 -9.59
CA ALA A 173 -4.14 -5.57 -9.66
C ALA A 173 -4.82 -5.21 -8.33
N ASP A 174 -4.21 -5.61 -7.22
CA ASP A 174 -4.65 -5.29 -5.86
C ASP A 174 -3.48 -5.45 -4.88
N LEU A 175 -3.65 -4.92 -3.67
CA LEU A 175 -2.76 -5.14 -2.53
C LEU A 175 -3.58 -5.33 -1.25
N VAL A 176 -2.99 -5.98 -0.25
CA VAL A 176 -3.55 -6.12 1.09
C VAL A 176 -2.46 -5.98 2.13
N VAL A 177 -2.77 -5.30 3.22
CA VAL A 177 -1.91 -5.24 4.40
C VAL A 177 -2.27 -6.40 5.30
N GLU A 178 -1.34 -7.33 5.49
CA GLU A 178 -1.49 -8.46 6.39
C GLU A 178 -0.48 -8.30 7.53
N ASP A 179 -0.98 -7.95 8.71
CA ASP A 179 -0.16 -7.71 9.91
C ASP A 179 0.95 -6.67 9.66
N ARG A 180 2.18 -7.14 9.40
CA ARG A 180 3.37 -6.33 9.15
C ARG A 180 3.89 -6.43 7.72
N ASP A 181 3.16 -7.09 6.83
CA ASP A 181 3.59 -7.30 5.46
C ASP A 181 2.58 -6.68 4.48
N LEU A 182 3.11 -6.16 3.37
CA LEU A 182 2.29 -5.69 2.27
C LEU A 182 2.34 -6.72 1.14
N VAL A 183 1.21 -7.41 0.93
CA VAL A 183 1.06 -8.42 -0.12
C VAL A 183 0.55 -7.76 -1.39
N ILE A 184 1.29 -7.90 -2.48
CA ILE A 184 1.10 -7.19 -3.75
C ILE A 184 0.76 -8.18 -4.85
N GLY A 185 -0.46 -8.13 -5.36
CA GLY A 185 -0.92 -8.97 -6.46
C GLY A 185 -0.60 -8.35 -7.82
N THR A 186 0.28 -8.98 -8.60
CA THR A 186 0.70 -8.45 -9.92
C THR A 186 0.08 -9.22 -11.08
N HIS A 187 -0.09 -8.54 -12.21
CA HIS A 187 -0.48 -9.21 -13.45
C HIS A 187 0.74 -9.78 -14.18
N GLY A 188 0.81 -11.12 -14.27
CA GLY A 188 1.83 -11.83 -15.04
C GLY A 188 3.18 -12.05 -14.35
N ARG A 189 3.36 -11.60 -13.09
CA ARG A 189 4.61 -11.78 -12.32
C ARG A 189 4.40 -12.34 -10.90
N GLY A 190 3.27 -13.01 -10.66
CA GLY A 190 2.95 -13.63 -9.35
C GLY A 190 2.52 -12.61 -8.30
N PHE A 191 2.73 -12.94 -7.02
CA PHE A 191 2.55 -12.00 -5.92
C PHE A 191 3.91 -11.68 -5.28
N TRP A 192 4.04 -10.46 -4.78
CA TRP A 192 5.22 -9.98 -4.05
C TRP A 192 4.83 -9.70 -2.61
N ILE A 193 5.77 -9.88 -1.69
CA ILE A 193 5.59 -9.49 -0.30
C ILE A 193 6.68 -8.47 0.00
N MET A 194 6.27 -7.27 0.40
CA MET A 194 7.16 -6.35 1.08
C MET A 194 7.07 -6.68 2.56
N ASP A 195 8.07 -7.42 3.02
CA ASP A 195 8.18 -7.83 4.40
C ASP A 195 8.44 -6.62 5.28
N ASP A 196 7.79 -6.59 6.44
CA ASP A 196 8.04 -5.65 7.53
C ASP A 196 7.89 -4.15 7.16
N ILE A 197 6.63 -3.72 7.03
CA ILE A 197 6.25 -2.31 6.86
C ILE A 197 6.22 -1.54 8.18
N ALA A 198 6.62 -2.13 9.33
CA ALA A 198 6.60 -1.44 10.63
C ALA A 198 7.43 -0.15 10.65
N PRO A 199 8.64 -0.08 10.04
CA PRO A 199 9.37 1.18 9.92
C PRO A 199 8.58 2.23 9.14
N LEU A 200 7.88 1.86 8.07
CA LEU A 200 7.05 2.79 7.29
C LEU A 200 5.92 3.37 8.14
N ARG A 201 5.31 2.59 9.03
CA ARG A 201 4.28 3.06 9.97
C ARG A 201 4.82 4.00 11.03
N GLN A 202 6.11 4.00 11.32
CA GLN A 202 6.73 4.90 12.28
C GLN A 202 7.29 6.18 11.65
N LEU A 203 7.41 6.24 10.31
CA LEU A 203 7.94 7.43 9.63
C LEU A 203 7.10 8.68 9.90
N SER A 204 7.78 9.76 10.21
CA SER A 204 7.25 11.11 10.38
C SER A 204 8.30 12.13 9.95
N ASP A 205 7.92 13.40 9.81
CA ASP A 205 8.88 14.47 9.51
C ASP A 205 10.00 14.56 10.57
N GLU A 206 9.69 14.23 11.84
CA GLU A 206 10.68 14.16 12.91
C GLU A 206 11.66 13.01 12.71
N VAL A 207 11.15 11.81 12.39
CA VAL A 207 11.99 10.62 12.14
C VAL A 207 12.91 10.83 10.93
N VAL A 208 12.37 11.36 9.83
CA VAL A 208 13.13 11.64 8.60
C VAL A 208 14.11 12.79 8.82
N GLY A 209 13.78 13.76 9.66
CA GLY A 209 14.66 14.89 10.00
C GLY A 209 15.78 14.56 11.01
N ALA A 210 15.66 13.44 11.75
CA ALA A 210 16.68 13.01 12.70
C ALA A 210 17.94 12.51 11.98
N ALA A 211 19.12 12.73 12.58
CA ALA A 211 20.38 12.22 12.04
C ALA A 211 20.45 10.68 12.06
N VAL A 212 19.92 10.10 13.15
CA VAL A 212 19.77 8.66 13.34
C VAL A 212 18.44 8.41 14.03
N HIS A 213 17.73 7.37 13.63
CA HIS A 213 16.53 6.91 14.30
C HIS A 213 16.54 5.39 14.42
N LEU A 214 16.33 4.87 15.63
CA LEU A 214 16.11 3.46 15.88
C LEU A 214 14.61 3.23 15.97
N PHE A 215 14.07 2.38 15.10
CA PHE A 215 12.64 2.06 15.09
C PHE A 215 12.30 1.13 16.25
N GLU A 216 11.11 1.32 16.81
CA GLU A 216 10.56 0.38 17.80
C GLU A 216 10.29 -0.95 17.10
N PRO A 217 10.94 -2.06 17.51
CA PRO A 217 10.68 -3.36 16.91
C PRO A 217 9.34 -3.90 17.39
N ASP A 218 8.72 -4.78 16.59
CA ASP A 218 7.51 -5.48 16.99
C ASP A 218 7.75 -6.38 18.21
N ASP A 219 6.67 -6.63 18.97
CA ASP A 219 6.70 -7.58 20.07
C ASP A 219 7.17 -8.96 19.59
N PRO A 220 8.20 -9.55 20.21
CA PRO A 220 8.72 -10.84 19.78
C PRO A 220 7.68 -11.95 20.02
N VAL A 221 7.35 -12.67 18.96
CA VAL A 221 6.46 -13.85 19.04
C VAL A 221 7.30 -15.10 19.27
N LEU A 222 6.91 -15.92 20.25
CA LEU A 222 7.55 -17.22 20.48
C LEU A 222 7.25 -18.16 19.31
N GLY A 223 8.23 -18.34 18.42
CA GLY A 223 8.12 -19.15 17.20
C GLY A 223 9.34 -20.05 16.95
N VAL A 224 9.28 -20.84 15.87
CA VAL A 224 10.37 -21.76 15.46
C VAL A 224 11.55 -20.99 14.85
N TYR A 225 11.28 -19.85 14.22
CA TYR A 225 12.27 -18.90 13.72
C TYR A 225 11.98 -17.57 14.41
N GLY A 226 12.57 -17.36 15.58
CA GLY A 226 12.45 -16.09 16.31
C GLY A 226 13.64 -15.21 15.97
N SER A 227 13.48 -14.32 15.00
CA SER A 227 14.37 -13.16 14.87
C SER A 227 13.61 -11.90 15.25
N LEU A 228 14.25 -11.07 16.08
CA LEU A 228 13.77 -9.73 16.36
C LEU A 228 14.40 -8.84 15.30
N ARG A 229 13.59 -8.39 14.33
CA ARG A 229 14.10 -7.46 13.34
C ARG A 229 14.26 -6.08 13.97
N VAL A 230 15.50 -5.61 13.98
CA VAL A 230 15.83 -4.25 14.43
C VAL A 230 16.08 -3.41 13.19
N ALA A 231 15.36 -2.30 13.06
CA ALA A 231 15.52 -1.37 11.94
C ALA A 231 16.02 -0.01 12.45
N TYR A 232 16.81 0.66 11.62
CA TYR A 232 17.29 2.02 11.89
C TYR A 232 17.40 2.83 10.60
N LEU A 233 17.23 4.15 10.72
CA LEU A 233 17.37 5.12 9.64
C LEU A 233 18.60 6.00 9.91
N LEU A 234 19.45 6.16 8.91
CA LEU A 234 20.56 7.10 8.90
C LEU A 234 20.29 8.21 7.88
N ASN A 235 20.28 9.46 8.33
CA ASN A 235 20.10 10.65 7.48
C ASN A 235 21.47 11.28 7.17
N GLY A 236 22.32 10.47 6.54
CA GLY A 236 23.70 10.77 6.21
C GLY A 236 24.63 9.62 6.61
N GLU A 237 25.79 9.56 5.95
CA GLU A 237 26.86 8.62 6.30
C GLU A 237 27.44 8.93 7.69
N VAL A 238 27.74 7.89 8.45
CA VAL A 238 28.33 7.99 9.80
C VAL A 238 29.68 7.27 9.87
N ASP A 239 30.61 7.82 10.63
CA ASP A 239 31.94 7.23 10.83
C ASP A 239 31.92 6.05 11.83
N GLU A 240 30.97 6.06 12.77
CA GLU A 240 30.83 5.06 13.83
C GLU A 240 29.34 4.84 14.14
N LEU A 241 28.92 3.57 14.15
CA LEU A 241 27.57 3.15 14.53
C LEU A 241 27.66 2.02 15.56
N THR A 242 26.94 2.15 16.67
CA THR A 242 26.77 1.08 17.65
C THR A 242 25.30 0.94 18.02
N VAL A 243 24.80 -0.29 18.02
CA VAL A 243 23.46 -0.65 18.52
C VAL A 243 23.62 -1.58 19.71
N GLU A 244 23.05 -1.22 20.86
CA GLU A 244 23.15 -1.98 22.10
C GLU A 244 21.78 -2.49 22.55
N ILE A 245 21.72 -3.76 22.95
CA ILE A 245 20.56 -4.36 23.61
C ILE A 245 20.83 -4.33 25.11
N LEU A 246 19.92 -3.69 25.86
CA LEU A 246 20.03 -3.55 27.31
C LEU A 246 19.05 -4.49 28.03
N ASP A 247 19.41 -4.93 29.24
CA ASP A 247 18.47 -5.61 30.14
C ASP A 247 17.56 -4.59 30.88
N ALA A 248 16.64 -5.10 31.69
CA ALA A 248 15.71 -4.27 32.46
C ALA A 248 16.40 -3.38 33.52
N ASP A 249 17.64 -3.70 33.91
CA ASP A 249 18.46 -2.93 34.84
C ASP A 249 19.37 -1.91 34.12
N GLY A 250 19.36 -1.89 32.78
CA GLY A 250 20.14 -0.99 31.93
C GLY A 250 21.55 -1.49 31.60
N ASN A 251 21.87 -2.76 31.86
CA ASN A 251 23.17 -3.33 31.50
C ASN A 251 23.17 -3.80 30.05
N VAL A 252 24.28 -3.58 29.34
CA VAL A 252 24.46 -4.07 27.97
C VAL A 252 24.53 -5.60 27.96
N VAL A 253 23.58 -6.21 27.27
CA VAL A 253 23.49 -7.66 27.04
C VAL A 253 24.19 -8.03 25.73
N ARG A 254 24.03 -7.20 24.68
CA ARG A 254 24.63 -7.40 23.36
C ARG A 254 24.93 -6.06 22.71
N SER A 255 26.00 -5.99 21.94
CA SER A 255 26.39 -4.80 21.19
C SER A 255 26.73 -5.20 19.75
N PHE A 256 26.29 -4.40 18.80
CA PHE A 256 26.52 -4.52 17.37
C PHE A 256 27.21 -3.25 16.89
N ARG A 257 28.19 -3.38 16.00
CA ARG A 257 28.97 -2.25 15.48
C ARG A 257 28.95 -2.23 13.96
N GLY A 258 28.94 -1.03 13.39
CA GLY A 258 29.13 -0.85 11.96
C GLY A 258 30.59 -1.02 11.55
N VAL A 259 30.81 -1.47 10.32
CA VAL A 259 32.14 -1.60 9.71
C VAL A 259 32.30 -0.51 8.64
N PRO A 260 33.40 0.27 8.62
CA PRO A 260 33.62 1.31 7.62
C PRO A 260 33.63 0.74 6.21
N ALA A 261 32.99 1.43 5.25
CA ALA A 261 32.87 1.00 3.85
C ALA A 261 34.21 0.81 3.11
N LYS A 262 35.34 1.24 3.69
CA LYS A 262 36.69 1.09 3.11
C LYS A 262 37.33 -0.27 3.36
N ASP A 263 36.82 -1.05 4.31
CA ASP A 263 37.42 -2.34 4.67
C ASP A 263 36.79 -3.53 3.90
N GLU A 264 35.77 -3.28 3.06
CA GLU A 264 35.15 -4.31 2.21
C GLU A 264 36.02 -4.73 1.00
N GLU A 265 36.99 -3.91 0.56
CA GLU A 265 37.88 -4.24 -0.58
C GLU A 265 39.17 -5.01 -0.17
N GLU A 266 39.49 -5.12 1.12
CA GLU A 266 40.67 -5.86 1.61
C GLU A 266 40.25 -7.04 2.52
N GLY A 267 39.50 -7.99 1.96
CA GLY A 267 39.36 -9.32 2.56
C GLY A 267 40.67 -10.11 2.44
N GLU A 268 41.63 -9.86 3.33
CA GLU A 268 42.68 -10.84 3.62
C GLU A 268 42.03 -12.05 4.32
N GLU A 269 42.19 -13.23 3.72
CA GLU A 269 41.84 -14.53 4.33
C GLU A 269 42.71 -14.75 5.58
N GLU A 270 42.30 -14.23 6.73
CA GLU A 270 42.78 -14.72 8.02
C GLU A 270 41.88 -15.89 8.48
N GLU A 271 42.49 -17.06 8.66
CA GLU A 271 41.85 -18.30 9.08
C GLU A 271 41.10 -18.12 10.41
N GLU A 272 39.78 -17.91 10.37
CA GLU A 272 38.92 -18.09 11.53
C GLU A 272 38.84 -19.58 11.87
N GLU A 273 39.32 -19.95 13.06
CA GLU A 273 39.06 -21.26 13.67
C GLU A 273 37.55 -21.56 13.60
N GLU A 274 37.20 -22.73 13.06
CA GLU A 274 35.84 -23.20 12.78
C GLU A 274 34.86 -23.02 13.96
N ALA A 275 34.29 -21.82 14.06
CA ALA A 275 33.08 -21.59 14.82
C ALA A 275 31.95 -22.37 14.12
N PRO A 276 31.08 -23.07 14.87
CA PRO A 276 29.97 -23.79 14.27
C PRO A 276 29.13 -22.87 13.37
N TRP A 277 28.52 -23.41 12.32
CA TRP A 277 27.72 -22.64 11.34
C TRP A 277 26.54 -21.81 11.93
N TRP A 278 26.19 -22.02 13.21
CA TRP A 278 25.21 -21.21 13.94
C TRP A 278 25.82 -20.04 14.73
N GLU A 279 27.15 -19.98 14.86
CA GLU A 279 27.94 -18.88 15.43
C GLU A 279 28.63 -18.02 14.35
N SER A 280 28.78 -18.53 13.12
CA SER A 280 29.44 -17.86 11.99
C SER A 280 28.54 -16.85 11.26
N GLY A 281 27.99 -15.88 12.00
CA GLY A 281 27.18 -14.80 11.45
C GLY A 281 27.27 -13.56 12.32
N GLY A 282 28.39 -12.84 12.23
CA GLY A 282 28.44 -11.48 12.73
C GLY A 282 27.38 -10.65 12.00
N VAL A 283 26.54 -9.95 12.76
CA VAL A 283 25.64 -8.95 12.16
C VAL A 283 26.48 -7.69 11.91
N GLU A 284 26.72 -7.39 10.64
CA GLU A 284 27.39 -6.17 10.21
C GLU A 284 26.34 -5.08 9.95
N LEU A 285 26.50 -3.94 10.64
CA LEU A 285 25.60 -2.81 10.46
C LEU A 285 26.11 -1.91 9.34
N SER A 286 25.26 -1.63 8.34
CA SER A 286 25.57 -0.59 7.35
C SER A 286 25.59 0.79 7.99
N MET A 287 26.59 1.58 7.61
CA MET A 287 26.78 2.98 8.03
C MET A 287 26.44 3.99 6.91
N GLU A 288 25.90 3.50 5.79
CA GLU A 288 25.47 4.33 4.67
C GLU A 288 24.15 5.07 4.98
N GLU A 289 23.90 6.17 4.28
CA GLU A 289 22.60 6.85 4.35
C GLU A 289 21.47 5.92 3.87
N GLY A 290 20.42 5.76 4.68
CA GLY A 290 19.27 4.94 4.32
C GLY A 290 18.61 4.21 5.48
N LEU A 291 17.57 3.45 5.13
CA LEU A 291 16.87 2.54 6.04
C LEU A 291 17.55 1.17 5.99
N HIS A 292 17.99 0.71 7.15
CA HIS A 292 18.71 -0.54 7.33
C HIS A 292 18.03 -1.40 8.39
N SER A 293 18.31 -2.70 8.37
CA SER A 293 17.78 -3.61 9.37
C SER A 293 18.61 -4.88 9.51
N PHE A 294 18.56 -5.50 10.67
CA PHE A 294 19.21 -6.78 10.97
C PHE A 294 18.35 -7.65 11.90
N ASP A 295 18.72 -8.93 12.02
CA ASP A 295 18.03 -9.99 12.77
C ASP A 295 18.86 -10.53 13.94
#